data_AF-X1FG78-F1
#
_entry.id   AF-X1FG78-F1
#
_cell.length_a   1.000
_cell.length_b   1.000
_cell.length_c   1.000
_cell.angle_alpha   90.00
_cell.angle_beta   90.00
_cell.angle_gamma   90.00
#
_symmetry.space_group_name_H-M   'P 1'
#
loop_
_entity.id
_entity.type
_entity.pdbx_description
1 polymer ?
#
loop_
_entity_poly.entity_id
_entity_poly.type
_entity_poly.pdbx_seq_one_letter_code
_entity_poly.pdbx_strand_id
1 'polypeptide(L)'
;EYFISTHGARKGLADTALRTSNSGYLTRRLIDVAQDVTVTEKDCGTTEGIWITEEVSGGSLPSFSERIIGYLAASKITDPHTHKSIVDRNEEIDEEKMQRIIEAGISGVYVRLPLSCRSRFGVCQYCYGRDLARRHLVKRGTAVGIIAAQSIGEPGTQLTLRTFHTGGVVGTDITSGLPRVEELFEARTPKSSATVSDIDGDVDVIDTEEGSIVKVTSSEFYLDEY
;
A
#
# COMPACT_ATOMS: atom_id res chain seq x y z
N GLU A 1 -11.36 23.81 37.35
CA GLU A 1 -10.62 22.72 36.68
C GLU A 1 -11.48 21.48 36.41
N TYR A 2 -12.09 20.84 37.41
CA TYR A 2 -12.93 19.64 37.22
C TYR A 2 -14.12 19.84 36.25
N PHE A 3 -14.79 20.98 36.28
CA PHE A 3 -15.90 21.28 35.34
C PHE A 3 -15.43 21.46 33.89
N ILE A 4 -14.16 21.84 33.66
CA ILE A 4 -13.61 21.99 32.31
C ILE A 4 -13.25 20.61 31.75
N SER A 5 -12.76 19.68 32.59
CA SER A 5 -12.41 18.34 32.14
C SER A 5 -13.63 17.49 31.70
N THR A 6 -14.83 17.75 32.25
CA THR A 6 -16.05 17.02 31.86
C THR A 6 -16.46 17.27 30.41
N HIS A 7 -16.14 18.44 29.85
CA HIS A 7 -16.44 18.78 28.45
C HIS A 7 -15.62 17.90 27.49
N GLY A 8 -14.32 17.76 27.76
CA GLY A 8 -13.42 16.88 27.00
C GLY A 8 -13.83 15.41 27.12
N ALA A 9 -14.18 14.97 28.34
CA ALA A 9 -14.59 13.59 28.59
C ALA A 9 -15.89 13.22 27.85
N ARG A 10 -16.92 14.09 27.87
CA ARG A 10 -18.17 13.85 27.13
C ARG A 10 -17.95 13.79 25.63
N LYS A 11 -17.16 14.73 25.09
CA LYS A 11 -16.82 14.72 23.66
C LYS A 11 -16.11 13.42 23.29
N GLY A 12 -15.15 12.98 24.09
CA GLY A 12 -14.40 11.76 23.81
C GLY A 12 -15.24 10.48 23.86
N LEU A 13 -16.18 10.36 24.80
CA LEU A 13 -17.11 9.23 24.82
C LEU A 13 -18.03 9.22 23.59
N ALA A 14 -18.55 10.38 23.20
CA ALA A 14 -19.40 10.51 22.01
C ALA A 14 -18.63 10.20 20.73
N ASP A 15 -17.43 10.77 20.56
CA ASP A 15 -16.57 10.53 19.38
C ASP A 15 -16.16 9.05 19.31
N THR A 16 -15.84 8.41 20.43
CA THR A 16 -15.51 6.97 20.47
C THR A 16 -16.67 6.11 19.98
N ALA A 17 -17.88 6.38 20.48
CA ALA A 17 -19.08 5.63 20.09
C ALA A 17 -19.41 5.83 18.60
N LEU A 18 -19.41 7.07 18.12
CA LEU A 18 -19.70 7.40 16.71
C LEU A 18 -18.65 6.83 15.74
N ARG A 19 -17.38 6.85 16.12
CA ARG A 19 -16.32 6.39 15.22
C ARG A 19 -16.19 4.87 15.19
N THR A 20 -16.55 4.18 16.27
CA THR A 20 -16.61 2.70 16.29
C THR A 20 -17.62 2.17 15.27
N SER A 21 -18.77 2.84 15.09
CA SER A 21 -19.72 2.48 14.03
C SER A 21 -19.16 2.67 12.63
N ASN A 22 -18.35 3.71 12.39
CA ASN A 22 -17.74 3.96 11.07
C ASN A 22 -16.71 2.89 10.73
N SER A 23 -15.87 2.50 11.70
CA SER A 23 -14.92 1.39 11.48
C SER A 23 -15.65 0.08 11.15
N GLY A 24 -16.75 -0.23 11.85
CA GLY A 24 -17.56 -1.41 11.55
C GLY A 24 -18.19 -1.35 10.15
N TYR A 25 -18.64 -0.17 9.73
CA TYR A 25 -19.18 0.05 8.39
C TYR A 25 -18.11 -0.16 7.30
N LEU A 26 -16.91 0.38 7.47
CA LEU A 26 -15.79 0.15 6.55
C LEU A 26 -15.47 -1.34 6.44
N THR A 27 -15.31 -2.04 7.56
CA THR A 27 -15.02 -3.49 7.57
C THR A 27 -16.08 -4.28 6.81
N ARG A 28 -17.37 -3.97 7.02
CA ARG A 28 -18.47 -4.60 6.29
C ARG A 28 -18.35 -4.39 4.79
N ARG A 29 -18.09 -3.16 4.34
CA ARG A 29 -17.91 -2.86 2.90
C ARG A 29 -16.71 -3.56 2.31
N LEU A 30 -15.59 -3.63 3.03
CA LEU A 30 -14.40 -4.37 2.59
C LEU A 30 -14.71 -5.86 2.43
N ILE A 31 -15.47 -6.45 3.36
CA ILE A 31 -15.92 -7.84 3.26
C ILE A 31 -16.83 -8.04 2.03
N ASP A 32 -17.83 -7.17 1.85
CA ASP A 32 -18.79 -7.29 0.73
C ASP A 32 -18.09 -7.27 -0.64
N VAL A 33 -17.02 -6.48 -0.79
CA VAL A 33 -16.21 -6.40 -2.03
C VAL A 33 -15.23 -7.57 -2.16
N ALA A 34 -14.63 -8.03 -1.06
CA ALA A 34 -13.53 -8.99 -1.09
C ALA A 34 -13.96 -10.45 -0.86
N GLN A 35 -15.22 -10.73 -0.50
CA GLN A 35 -15.68 -12.07 -0.11
C GLN A 35 -15.43 -13.16 -1.17
N ASP A 36 -15.48 -12.81 -2.46
CA ASP A 36 -15.28 -13.76 -3.56
C ASP A 36 -13.79 -13.99 -3.89
N VAL A 37 -12.88 -13.24 -3.27
CA VAL A 37 -11.44 -13.36 -3.51
C VAL A 37 -10.88 -14.53 -2.70
N THR A 38 -10.77 -15.67 -3.37
CA THR A 38 -10.21 -16.92 -2.83
C THR A 38 -9.00 -17.38 -3.64
N VAL A 39 -8.18 -18.26 -3.05
CA VAL A 39 -7.06 -18.86 -3.77
C VAL A 39 -7.55 -20.01 -4.64
N THR A 40 -7.59 -19.83 -5.96
CA THR A 40 -8.26 -20.78 -6.87
C THR A 40 -7.31 -21.79 -7.50
N GLU A 41 -6.12 -21.36 -7.87
CA GLU A 41 -5.14 -22.15 -8.61
C GLU A 41 -3.71 -21.96 -8.10
N LYS A 42 -2.77 -22.78 -8.56
CA LYS A 42 -1.37 -22.73 -8.12
C LYS A 42 -0.61 -21.59 -8.79
N ASP A 43 -0.66 -21.51 -10.11
CA ASP A 43 0.01 -20.50 -10.91
C ASP A 43 -0.92 -20.05 -12.03
N CYS A 44 -1.08 -18.73 -12.20
CA CYS A 44 -1.86 -18.14 -13.29
C CYS A 44 -1.05 -17.98 -14.58
N GLY A 45 0.23 -18.36 -14.58
CA GLY A 45 1.13 -18.33 -15.73
C GLY A 45 1.67 -16.93 -16.07
N THR A 46 1.33 -15.89 -15.30
CA THR A 46 1.87 -14.55 -15.55
C THR A 46 3.39 -14.51 -15.35
N THR A 47 4.07 -13.75 -16.19
CA THR A 47 5.47 -13.35 -16.03
C THR A 47 5.59 -11.96 -15.42
N GLU A 48 4.47 -11.24 -15.30
CA GLU A 48 4.42 -9.88 -14.79
C GLU A 48 4.50 -9.88 -13.26
N GLY A 49 5.38 -9.04 -12.77
CA GLY A 49 5.54 -8.69 -11.37
C GLY A 49 5.58 -7.18 -11.19
N ILE A 50 5.83 -6.77 -9.97
CA ILE A 50 6.03 -5.37 -9.59
C ILE A 50 7.42 -5.26 -8.99
N TRP A 51 8.11 -4.16 -9.29
CA TRP A 51 9.37 -3.82 -8.65
C TRP A 51 9.09 -3.28 -7.25
N ILE A 52 9.63 -3.97 -6.25
CA ILE A 52 9.76 -3.41 -4.90
C ILE A 52 11.19 -2.90 -4.81
N THR A 53 11.35 -1.61 -4.61
CA THR A 53 12.64 -0.95 -4.42
C THR A 53 12.79 -0.48 -2.99
N GLU A 54 14.03 -0.41 -2.53
CA GLU A 54 14.41 0.27 -1.32
C GLU A 54 14.14 1.78 -1.48
N GLU A 55 13.40 2.35 -0.54
CA GLU A 55 13.16 3.80 -0.52
C GLU A 55 14.31 4.49 0.21
N VAL A 56 14.92 5.47 -0.45
CA VAL A 56 16.09 6.21 0.06
C VAL A 56 15.67 7.43 0.92
N SER A 57 14.38 7.79 0.94
CA SER A 57 13.93 9.10 1.43
C SER A 57 12.77 9.00 2.44
N GLY A 58 13.08 9.05 3.74
CA GLY A 58 12.19 9.53 4.82
C GLY A 58 10.77 8.96 4.94
N GLY A 59 10.46 7.86 4.24
CA GLY A 59 9.13 7.31 4.15
C GLY A 59 8.68 6.65 5.45
N SER A 60 7.39 6.76 5.76
CA SER A 60 6.75 6.02 6.86
C SER A 60 6.55 4.52 6.54
N LEU A 61 7.11 4.02 5.44
CA LEU A 61 6.93 2.64 5.02
C LEU A 61 7.83 1.69 5.82
N PRO A 62 7.40 0.42 5.98
CA PRO A 62 8.25 -0.63 6.53
C PRO A 62 9.53 -0.81 5.72
N SER A 63 10.54 -1.40 6.35
CA SER A 63 11.83 -1.65 5.72
C SER A 63 11.71 -2.51 4.46
N PHE A 64 12.68 -2.38 3.54
CA PHE A 64 12.71 -3.16 2.30
C PHE A 64 12.59 -4.67 2.56
N SER A 65 13.24 -5.17 3.59
CA SER A 65 13.18 -6.58 4.03
C SER A 65 11.78 -7.02 4.43
N GLU A 66 11.08 -6.24 5.25
CA GLU A 66 9.72 -6.56 5.70
C GLU A 66 8.71 -6.58 4.55
N ARG A 67 8.97 -5.81 3.48
CA ARG A 67 8.08 -5.72 2.31
C ARG A 67 8.21 -6.89 1.34
N ILE A 68 9.36 -7.56 1.30
CA ILE A 68 9.63 -8.61 0.29
C ILE A 68 9.46 -10.04 0.83
N ILE A 69 9.55 -10.23 2.15
CA ILE A 69 9.47 -11.57 2.77
C ILE A 69 8.12 -12.23 2.46
N GLY A 70 8.18 -13.50 2.06
CA GLY A 70 6.99 -14.32 1.79
C GLY A 70 6.35 -14.12 0.41
N TYR A 71 6.88 -13.20 -0.41
CA TYR A 71 6.53 -13.13 -1.82
C TYR A 71 7.38 -14.09 -2.66
N LEU A 72 6.90 -14.40 -3.87
CA LEU A 72 7.65 -15.19 -4.84
C LEU A 72 8.34 -14.28 -5.85
N ALA A 73 9.57 -14.62 -6.22
CA ALA A 73 10.31 -13.89 -7.23
C ALA A 73 9.69 -14.07 -8.63
N ALA A 74 9.42 -12.97 -9.32
CA ALA A 74 8.90 -12.97 -10.70
C ALA A 74 10.02 -13.26 -11.72
N SER A 75 11.24 -12.80 -11.42
CA SER A 75 12.47 -13.10 -12.16
C SER A 75 13.53 -13.67 -11.24
N LYS A 76 14.52 -14.35 -11.83
CA LYS A 76 15.68 -14.85 -11.09
C LYS A 76 16.46 -13.69 -10.46
N ILE A 77 16.77 -13.79 -9.18
CA ILE A 77 17.57 -12.81 -8.43
C ILE A 77 18.99 -13.36 -8.31
N THR A 78 19.95 -12.66 -8.90
CA THR A 78 21.37 -13.04 -8.89
C THR A 78 22.19 -12.04 -8.11
N ASP A 79 23.18 -12.54 -7.38
CA ASP A 79 24.18 -11.70 -6.73
C ASP A 79 25.04 -10.97 -7.78
N PRO A 80 25.14 -9.63 -7.74
CA PRO A 80 25.96 -8.85 -8.67
C PRO A 80 27.46 -9.21 -8.62
N HIS A 81 27.96 -9.64 -7.46
CA HIS A 81 29.38 -9.93 -7.27
C HIS A 81 29.71 -11.38 -7.65
N THR A 82 28.96 -12.34 -7.10
CA THR A 82 29.28 -13.76 -7.29
C THR A 82 28.62 -14.39 -8.52
N HIS A 83 27.68 -13.69 -9.17
CA HIS A 83 26.86 -14.20 -10.29
C HIS A 83 26.08 -15.49 -9.98
N LYS A 84 25.99 -15.87 -8.70
CA LYS A 84 25.21 -17.03 -8.25
C LYS A 84 23.75 -16.63 -8.09
N SER A 85 22.86 -17.57 -8.39
CA SER A 85 21.43 -17.41 -8.10
C SER A 85 21.22 -17.37 -6.59
N ILE A 86 20.54 -16.34 -6.10
CA ILE A 86 20.09 -16.27 -4.71
C ILE A 86 18.68 -16.87 -4.61
N VAL A 87 17.79 -16.46 -5.53
CA VAL A 87 16.39 -16.90 -5.60
C VAL A 87 16.03 -17.16 -7.05
N ASP A 88 15.51 -18.35 -7.33
CA ASP A 88 15.03 -18.69 -8.66
C ASP A 88 13.60 -18.17 -8.90
N ARG A 89 13.18 -18.14 -10.17
CA ARG A 89 11.83 -17.72 -10.53
C ARG A 89 10.78 -18.62 -9.87
N ASN A 90 9.70 -18.02 -9.36
CA ASN A 90 8.62 -18.69 -8.62
C ASN A 90 9.06 -19.34 -7.30
N GLU A 91 10.20 -18.92 -6.75
CA GLU A 91 10.65 -19.35 -5.44
C GLU A 91 10.29 -18.28 -4.39
N GLU A 92 9.90 -18.74 -3.19
CA GLU A 92 9.60 -17.86 -2.06
C GLU A 92 10.86 -17.19 -1.52
N ILE A 93 10.74 -15.90 -1.20
CA ILE A 93 11.77 -15.11 -0.52
C ILE A 93 11.62 -15.33 0.99
N ASP A 94 12.33 -16.34 1.48
CA ASP A 94 12.44 -16.67 2.90
C ASP A 94 13.41 -15.72 3.62
N GLU A 95 13.41 -15.75 4.96
CA GLU A 95 14.27 -14.90 5.79
C GLU A 95 15.78 -15.09 5.48
N GLU A 96 16.21 -16.33 5.18
CA GLU A 96 17.60 -16.61 4.81
C GLU A 96 17.99 -16.03 3.44
N LYS A 97 17.09 -16.11 2.46
CA LYS A 97 17.30 -15.54 1.12
C LYS A 97 17.27 -14.03 1.17
N MET A 98 16.37 -13.46 1.97
CA MET A 98 16.30 -12.02 2.22
C MET A 98 17.64 -11.50 2.75
N GLN A 99 18.23 -12.18 3.74
CA GLN A 99 19.55 -11.79 4.27
C GLN A 99 20.64 -11.77 3.19
N ARG A 100 20.66 -12.77 2.30
CA ARG A 100 21.58 -12.80 1.15
C ARG A 100 21.35 -11.68 0.15
N ILE A 101 20.09 -11.29 -0.08
CA ILE A 101 19.73 -10.17 -0.98
C ILE A 101 20.29 -8.85 -0.41
N ILE A 102 20.18 -8.64 0.90
CA ILE A 102 20.74 -7.46 1.58
C ILE A 102 22.26 -7.45 1.52
N GLU A 103 22.90 -8.59 1.84
CA GLU A 103 24.36 -8.71 1.80
C GLU A 103 24.94 -8.50 0.40
N ALA A 104 24.19 -8.88 -0.65
CA ALA A 104 24.53 -8.63 -2.04
C ALA A 104 24.31 -7.16 -2.48
N GLY A 105 23.77 -6.30 -1.62
CA GLY A 105 23.54 -4.87 -1.92
C GLY A 105 22.47 -4.63 -2.99
N ILE A 106 21.47 -5.52 -3.10
CA ILE A 106 20.40 -5.40 -4.10
C ILE A 106 19.34 -4.42 -3.61
N SER A 107 19.18 -3.30 -4.31
CA SER A 107 18.25 -2.21 -3.97
C SER A 107 16.82 -2.40 -4.49
N GLY A 108 16.56 -3.45 -5.27
CA GLY A 108 15.22 -3.72 -5.79
C GLY A 108 15.05 -5.13 -6.30
N VAL A 109 13.86 -5.69 -6.07
CA VAL A 109 13.49 -7.05 -6.47
C VAL A 109 12.19 -7.05 -7.26
N TYR A 110 12.14 -7.90 -8.28
CA TYR A 110 10.95 -8.10 -9.08
C TYR A 110 10.15 -9.29 -8.55
N VAL A 111 8.97 -9.01 -7.99
CA VAL A 111 8.16 -9.99 -7.26
C VAL A 111 6.76 -10.13 -7.85
N ARG A 112 6.15 -11.30 -7.66
CA ARG A 112 4.76 -11.56 -8.05
C ARG A 112 3.82 -11.01 -7.00
N LEU A 113 2.77 -10.31 -7.42
CA LEU A 113 1.75 -9.75 -6.53
C LEU A 113 0.34 -10.09 -7.01
N PRO A 114 -0.68 -9.98 -6.14
CA PRO A 114 -2.08 -10.10 -6.53
C PRO A 114 -2.48 -9.10 -7.62
N LEU A 115 -1.88 -7.90 -7.65
CA LEU A 115 -2.16 -6.84 -8.62
C LEU A 115 -1.81 -7.22 -10.07
N SER A 116 -0.80 -8.07 -10.28
CA SER A 116 -0.40 -8.57 -11.61
C SER A 116 -0.95 -9.97 -11.92
N CYS A 117 -1.84 -10.50 -11.06
CA CYS A 117 -2.37 -11.84 -11.21
C CYS A 117 -3.37 -11.93 -12.37
N ARG A 118 -3.19 -12.89 -13.26
CA ARG A 118 -4.08 -13.15 -14.41
C ARG A 118 -5.09 -14.27 -14.16
N SER A 119 -5.31 -14.67 -12.90
CA SER A 119 -6.34 -15.65 -12.57
C SER A 119 -7.72 -15.07 -12.85
N ARG A 120 -8.62 -15.86 -13.43
CA ARG A 120 -9.98 -15.40 -13.78
C ARG A 120 -10.85 -15.17 -12.54
N PHE A 121 -10.65 -15.96 -11.50
CA PHE A 121 -11.43 -15.90 -10.26
C PHE A 121 -10.47 -15.90 -9.08
N GLY A 122 -10.54 -14.87 -8.24
CA GLY A 122 -9.67 -14.73 -7.08
C GLY A 122 -8.19 -14.55 -7.46
N VAL A 123 -7.30 -15.24 -6.76
CA VAL A 123 -5.85 -15.11 -6.95
C VAL A 123 -5.18 -16.49 -6.99
N CYS A 124 -4.03 -16.60 -7.64
CA CYS A 124 -3.23 -17.84 -7.60
C CYS A 124 -2.30 -17.88 -6.37
N GLN A 125 -1.87 -19.08 -5.97
CA GLN A 125 -0.95 -19.28 -4.85
C GLN A 125 0.35 -18.49 -5.04
N TYR A 126 0.90 -18.45 -6.26
CA TYR A 126 2.19 -17.80 -6.51
C TYR A 126 2.14 -16.27 -6.48
N CYS A 127 1.01 -15.66 -6.85
CA CYS A 127 0.84 -14.21 -6.78
C CYS A 127 0.49 -13.75 -5.37
N TYR A 128 -0.19 -14.59 -4.57
CA TYR A 128 -0.45 -14.28 -3.16
C TYR A 128 0.80 -14.51 -2.28
N GLY A 129 1.48 -15.63 -2.47
CA GLY A 129 2.66 -16.01 -1.70
C GLY A 129 2.34 -16.74 -0.39
N ARG A 130 3.03 -16.36 0.68
CA ARG A 130 3.01 -17.02 1.98
C ARG A 130 1.74 -16.71 2.77
N ASP A 131 1.18 -17.74 3.44
CA ASP A 131 0.20 -17.55 4.50
C ASP A 131 0.92 -17.00 5.75
N LEU A 132 0.62 -15.75 6.11
CA LEU A 132 1.24 -15.07 7.26
C LEU A 132 1.02 -15.79 8.60
N ALA A 133 -0.07 -16.56 8.73
CA ALA A 133 -0.38 -17.28 9.96
C ALA A 133 0.40 -18.59 10.08
N ARG A 134 0.61 -19.30 8.98
CA ARG A 134 1.23 -20.65 8.97
C ARG A 134 2.64 -20.70 8.41
N ARG A 135 3.11 -19.62 7.81
CA ARG A 135 4.46 -19.47 7.24
C ARG A 135 4.80 -20.49 6.15
N HIS A 136 3.80 -20.96 5.42
CA HIS A 136 3.95 -21.78 4.21
C HIS A 136 3.18 -21.15 3.06
N LEU A 137 3.46 -21.55 1.82
CA LEU A 137 2.67 -21.14 0.65
C LEU A 137 1.16 -21.30 0.91
N VAL A 138 0.37 -20.28 0.58
CA VAL A 138 -1.07 -20.26 0.88
C VAL A 138 -1.79 -21.48 0.29
N LYS A 139 -2.73 -22.09 1.01
CA LYS A 139 -3.49 -23.24 0.50
C LYS A 139 -4.58 -22.79 -0.48
N ARG A 140 -4.88 -23.65 -1.47
CA ARG A 140 -6.05 -23.46 -2.33
C ARG A 140 -7.34 -23.51 -1.52
N GLY A 141 -8.30 -22.67 -1.88
CA GLY A 141 -9.57 -22.49 -1.17
C GLY A 141 -9.51 -21.52 0.01
N THR A 142 -8.34 -20.95 0.33
CA THR A 142 -8.23 -19.94 1.39
C THR A 142 -8.96 -18.66 0.99
N ALA A 143 -9.85 -18.16 1.85
CA ALA A 143 -10.60 -16.92 1.65
C ALA A 143 -9.74 -15.69 1.99
N VAL A 144 -8.74 -15.42 1.16
CA VAL A 144 -7.75 -14.34 1.36
C VAL A 144 -8.36 -12.95 1.36
N GLY A 145 -9.46 -12.73 0.63
CA GLY A 145 -10.18 -11.45 0.64
C GLY A 145 -10.81 -11.12 2.00
N ILE A 146 -11.42 -12.11 2.66
CA ILE A 146 -11.98 -11.93 4.01
C ILE A 146 -10.86 -11.65 5.02
N ILE A 147 -9.75 -12.40 4.93
CA ILE A 147 -8.58 -12.20 5.79
C ILE A 147 -8.05 -10.77 5.63
N ALA A 148 -7.85 -10.31 4.39
CA ALA A 148 -7.39 -8.96 4.11
C ALA A 148 -8.36 -7.88 4.61
N ALA A 149 -9.67 -8.05 4.36
CA ALA A 149 -10.70 -7.12 4.81
C ALA A 149 -10.73 -6.98 6.34
N GLN A 150 -10.58 -8.08 7.07
CA GLN A 150 -10.50 -8.08 8.53
C GLN A 150 -9.20 -7.43 9.03
N SER A 151 -8.05 -7.77 8.44
CA SER A 151 -6.76 -7.19 8.80
C SER A 151 -6.68 -5.67 8.60
N ILE A 152 -7.44 -5.12 7.64
CA ILE A 152 -7.57 -3.68 7.43
C ILE A 152 -8.62 -3.07 8.36
N GLY A 153 -9.75 -3.76 8.52
CA GLY A 153 -10.91 -3.27 9.25
C GLY A 153 -10.75 -3.22 10.77
N GLU A 154 -10.12 -4.23 11.38
CA GLU A 154 -9.94 -4.33 12.83
C GLU A 154 -9.09 -3.15 13.39
N PRO A 155 -7.91 -2.81 12.82
CA PRO A 155 -7.16 -1.63 13.23
C PRO A 155 -7.90 -0.31 13.02
N GLY A 156 -8.92 -0.28 12.15
CA GLY A 156 -9.78 0.89 11.96
C GLY A 156 -10.36 1.39 13.29
N THR A 157 -10.70 0.48 14.20
CA THR A 157 -11.20 0.83 15.54
C THR A 157 -10.12 1.56 16.35
N GLN A 158 -8.85 1.16 16.24
CA GLN A 158 -7.73 1.82 16.92
C GLN A 158 -7.40 3.19 16.32
N LEU A 159 -7.50 3.34 15.00
CA LEU A 159 -7.33 4.64 14.33
C LEU A 159 -8.38 5.65 14.78
N THR A 160 -9.57 5.18 15.16
CA THR A 160 -10.62 6.03 15.71
C THR A 160 -10.38 6.45 17.16
N LEU A 161 -9.64 5.63 17.92
CA LEU A 161 -9.30 5.87 19.32
C LEU A 161 -8.05 6.74 19.50
N ARG A 162 -7.10 6.77 18.56
CA ARG A 162 -5.85 7.54 18.70
C ARG A 162 -5.95 9.03 18.36
N THR A 163 -7.09 9.51 17.87
CA THR A 163 -7.29 10.94 17.53
C THR A 163 -7.34 11.89 18.73
N PHE A 164 -7.18 11.40 19.97
CA PHE A 164 -7.20 12.23 21.18
C PHE A 164 -5.96 13.12 21.38
N HIS A 165 -4.84 12.85 20.69
CA HIS A 165 -3.61 13.62 20.92
C HIS A 165 -3.49 14.89 20.05
N THR A 166 -4.33 15.05 19.03
CA THR A 166 -4.41 16.30 18.25
C THR A 166 -5.60 17.13 18.74
N GLY A 167 -5.64 17.36 20.05
CA GLY A 167 -6.63 18.25 20.65
C GLY A 167 -6.52 19.66 20.08
N GLY A 168 -7.42 20.00 19.16
CA GLY A 168 -7.69 21.40 18.80
C GLY A 168 -6.76 22.06 17.78
N VAL A 169 -5.96 21.32 17.01
CA VAL A 169 -5.24 21.94 15.88
C VAL A 169 -6.11 21.83 14.64
N VAL A 170 -6.83 22.90 14.32
CA VAL A 170 -7.26 23.19 12.94
C VAL A 170 -5.98 23.48 12.16
N GLY A 171 -5.25 22.44 11.78
CA GLY A 171 -3.89 22.62 11.27
C GLY A 171 -3.32 21.33 10.71
N THR A 172 -3.93 20.88 9.64
CA THR A 172 -3.30 20.31 8.44
C THR A 172 -4.45 20.00 7.50
N ASP A 173 -4.45 20.57 6.30
CA ASP A 173 -5.52 20.47 5.29
C ASP A 173 -5.66 19.05 4.69
N ILE A 174 -4.99 18.08 5.29
CA ILE A 174 -4.91 16.69 4.85
C ILE A 174 -5.76 15.87 5.81
N THR A 175 -6.80 15.22 5.27
CA THR A 175 -7.59 14.23 6.01
C THR A 175 -6.65 13.15 6.57
N SER A 176 -6.73 12.88 7.87
CA SER A 176 -5.89 11.90 8.56
C SER A 176 -6.73 10.90 9.36
N GLY A 177 -6.20 9.69 9.57
CA GLY A 177 -6.92 8.60 10.22
C GLY A 177 -8.00 7.96 9.34
N LEU A 178 -9.07 7.48 9.96
CA LEU A 178 -10.14 6.73 9.28
C LEU A 178 -10.80 7.48 8.09
N PRO A 179 -11.10 8.80 8.17
CA PRO A 179 -11.68 9.52 7.03
C PRO A 179 -10.82 9.47 5.76
N ARG A 180 -9.50 9.47 5.90
CA ARG A 180 -8.60 9.34 4.75
C ARG A 180 -8.65 7.95 4.13
N VAL A 181 -8.71 6.93 4.97
CA VAL A 181 -8.83 5.54 4.53
C VAL A 181 -10.14 5.34 3.76
N GLU A 182 -11.25 5.89 4.25
CA GLU A 182 -12.55 5.85 3.57
C GLU A 182 -12.50 6.60 2.22
N GLU A 183 -11.91 7.80 2.17
CA GLU A 183 -11.74 8.55 0.92
C GLU A 183 -10.96 7.76 -0.13
N LEU A 184 -9.89 7.06 0.27
CA LEU A 184 -9.06 6.24 -0.61
C LEU A 184 -9.81 5.02 -1.14
N PHE A 185 -10.50 4.27 -0.28
CA PHE A 185 -11.25 3.08 -0.70
C PHE A 185 -12.49 3.41 -1.55
N GLU A 186 -13.06 4.59 -1.38
CA GLU A 186 -14.21 5.06 -2.15
C GLU A 186 -13.81 5.89 -3.38
N ALA A 187 -12.51 6.06 -3.64
CA ALA A 187 -11.98 6.87 -4.73
C ALA A 187 -12.60 8.29 -4.78
N ARG A 188 -12.81 8.92 -3.62
CA ARG A 188 -13.37 10.27 -3.52
C ARG A 188 -12.31 11.31 -3.87
N THR A 189 -12.73 12.42 -4.46
CA THR A 189 -11.84 13.57 -4.71
C THR A 189 -11.34 14.15 -3.38
N PRO A 190 -10.01 14.24 -3.16
CA PRO A 190 -9.48 14.84 -1.95
C PRO A 190 -9.83 16.33 -1.89
N LYS A 191 -10.08 16.84 -0.67
CA LYS A 191 -10.39 18.28 -0.46
C LYS A 191 -9.24 19.19 -0.89
N SER A 192 -8.01 18.78 -0.60
CA SER A 192 -6.77 19.42 -1.02
C SER A 192 -6.15 18.61 -2.18
N SER A 193 -6.69 18.76 -3.39
CA SER A 193 -6.13 18.08 -4.58
C SER A 193 -4.86 18.78 -5.05
N ALA A 194 -3.81 18.00 -5.30
CA ALA A 194 -2.63 18.47 -6.01
C ALA A 194 -2.85 18.32 -7.51
N THR A 195 -2.39 19.29 -8.30
CA THR A 195 -2.34 19.17 -9.76
C THR A 195 -1.15 18.30 -10.13
N VAL A 196 -1.40 17.29 -10.95
CA VAL A 196 -0.36 16.40 -11.51
C VAL A 196 -0.07 16.86 -12.93
N SER A 197 1.19 16.78 -13.36
CA SER A 197 1.54 17.07 -14.76
C SER A 197 1.02 15.97 -15.67
N ASP A 198 0.35 16.34 -16.76
CA ASP A 198 -0.09 15.40 -17.79
C ASP A 198 1.05 15.01 -18.75
N ILE A 199 2.15 15.76 -18.73
CA ILE A 199 3.31 15.57 -19.60
C ILE A 199 4.61 15.44 -18.79
N ASP A 200 5.52 14.64 -19.31
CA ASP A 200 6.91 14.61 -18.85
C ASP A 200 7.66 15.81 -19.43
N GLY A 201 8.53 16.43 -18.64
CA GLY A 201 9.26 17.62 -19.07
C GLY A 201 10.01 18.36 -17.98
N ASP A 202 10.62 19.47 -18.37
CA ASP A 202 11.28 20.42 -17.48
C ASP A 202 10.26 21.38 -16.86
N VAL A 203 10.43 21.69 -15.58
CA VAL A 203 9.51 22.52 -14.81
C VAL A 203 10.11 23.92 -14.60
N ASP A 204 9.41 24.93 -15.10
CA ASP A 204 9.66 26.33 -14.79
C ASP A 204 8.61 26.84 -13.80
N VAL A 205 9.06 27.33 -12.64
CA VAL A 205 8.18 27.93 -11.63
C VAL A 205 8.31 29.45 -11.73
N ILE A 206 7.20 30.12 -12.02
CA ILE A 206 7.13 31.57 -12.15
C ILE A 206 6.28 32.09 -11.00
N ASP A 207 6.90 32.76 -10.03
CA ASP A 207 6.19 33.40 -8.94
C ASP A 207 5.66 34.77 -9.38
N THR A 208 4.34 34.96 -9.28
CA THR A 208 3.66 36.24 -9.52
C THR A 208 3.01 36.74 -8.23
N GLU A 209 2.62 38.02 -8.17
CA GLU A 209 1.94 38.59 -6.99
C GLU A 209 0.60 37.89 -6.67
N GLU A 210 -0.02 37.21 -7.65
CA GLU A 210 -1.28 36.47 -7.51
C GLU A 210 -1.10 34.96 -7.25
N GLY A 211 0.14 34.45 -7.29
CA GLY A 211 0.46 33.04 -7.03
C GLY A 211 1.60 32.48 -7.88
N SER A 212 1.97 31.21 -7.64
CA SER A 212 2.98 30.51 -8.43
C SER A 212 2.36 29.85 -9.65
N ILE A 213 2.84 30.18 -10.85
CA ILE A 213 2.49 29.51 -12.10
C ILE A 213 3.55 28.46 -12.38
N VAL A 214 3.14 27.21 -12.56
CA VAL A 214 4.03 26.10 -12.91
C VAL A 214 3.86 25.81 -14.39
N LYS A 215 4.93 25.98 -15.17
CA LYS A 215 4.96 25.64 -16.60
C LYS A 215 5.81 24.38 -16.79
N VAL A 216 5.23 23.37 -17.44
CA VAL A 216 5.98 22.17 -17.81
C VAL A 216 6.25 22.21 -19.31
N THR A 217 7.52 22.13 -19.68
CA THR A 217 7.97 22.10 -21.09
C THR A 217 8.36 20.67 -21.43
N SER A 218 7.67 20.06 -22.40
CA SER A 218 7.90 18.65 -22.73
C SER A 218 9.34 18.39 -23.17
N SER A 219 9.91 17.28 -22.67
CA SER A 219 11.26 16.83 -23.03
C SER A 219 11.30 16.01 -24.33
N GLU A 220 10.14 15.56 -24.84
CA GLU A 220 10.05 14.84 -26.12
C GLU A 220 9.81 15.82 -27.27
N PHE A 221 10.86 16.09 -28.05
CA PHE A 221 10.70 16.71 -29.36
C PHE A 221 10.04 15.71 -30.31
N TYR A 222 8.74 15.86 -30.57
CA TYR A 222 8.11 15.21 -31.71
C TYR A 222 8.70 15.80 -33.00
N LEU A 223 9.61 15.06 -33.64
CA LEU A 223 9.86 15.22 -35.07
C LEU A 223 8.63 14.66 -35.78
N ASP A 224 7.72 15.55 -36.19
CA ASP A 224 6.72 15.22 -37.21
C ASP A 224 7.48 14.85 -38.49
N GLU A 225 7.73 13.56 -38.72
CA GLU A 225 8.12 13.06 -40.03
C GLU A 225 6.88 13.07 -40.92
N TYR A 226 6.73 14.16 -41.68
CA TYR A 226 5.82 14.26 -42.82
C TYR A 226 6.52 13.85 -44.12
#